data_AF-A0AAW0NIM5-F1
#
_entry.id   AF-A0AAW0NIM5-F1
#
_cell.length_a   1.000
_cell.length_b   1.000
_cell.length_c   1.000
_cell.angle_alpha   90.00
_cell.angle_beta   90.00
_cell.angle_gamma   90.00
#
_symmetry.space_group_name_H-M   'P 1'
#
loop_
_entity.id
_entity.type
_entity.pdbx_description
1 polymer ?
#
loop_
_entity_poly.entity_id
_entity_poly.type
_entity_poly.pdbx_seq_one_letter_code
_entity_poly.pdbx_strand_id
1 'polypeptide(L)'
;MDFSAQWTDLPTAPSLKNLTDGKFGTLKEKQHPAIQDLTRAHIESFDQAVTDGLSRVVQSIPPLEFTFRNDRISLAFAEAAIFPPSVAKGSVCKEMRVFPAECRGRRCSYRGRLVEMGGYFVVNGIEKVIRMLIMPRRNYPIAMSRPKWKSRGQGYTQYGISMRCVREEHTAVNMNLHYLENGTVMLNFIYQKELFFLPIGFALKALVNFSDYQIFQELVKGHEESSFYKSCVSEMLRIVSDEGCPTQSKVLDYLGERSG
;
A
#
# COMPACT_ATOMS: atom_id res chain seq x y z
N MET A 1 -5.12 -0.33 -30.49
CA MET A 1 -6.00 -1.40 -29.97
C MET A 1 -7.41 -1.02 -30.35
N ASP A 2 -8.02 -1.81 -31.22
CA ASP A 2 -9.29 -1.49 -31.86
C ASP A 2 -10.44 -1.86 -30.91
N PHE A 3 -11.08 -0.84 -30.32
CA PHE A 3 -12.20 -1.01 -29.39
C PHE A 3 -13.53 -1.31 -30.11
N SER A 4 -13.54 -1.34 -31.46
CA SER A 4 -14.78 -1.45 -32.26
C SER A 4 -15.45 -2.82 -32.20
N ALA A 5 -14.70 -3.90 -31.98
CA ALA A 5 -15.23 -5.27 -32.01
C ALA A 5 -16.06 -5.68 -30.78
N GLN A 6 -16.05 -4.90 -29.69
CA GLN A 6 -16.77 -5.23 -28.45
C GLN A 6 -18.23 -4.75 -28.42
N TRP A 7 -18.63 -3.93 -29.40
CA TRP A 7 -19.95 -3.27 -29.41
C TRP A 7 -20.85 -3.75 -30.56
N THR A 8 -20.40 -4.70 -31.37
CA THR A 8 -21.14 -5.22 -32.54
C THR A 8 -22.20 -6.26 -32.18
N ASP A 9 -22.16 -6.82 -30.97
CA ASP A 9 -23.06 -7.90 -30.53
C ASP A 9 -24.07 -7.43 -29.46
N LEU A 10 -24.38 -6.13 -29.45
CA LEU A 10 -25.41 -5.58 -28.58
C LEU A 10 -26.80 -5.79 -29.20
N PRO A 11 -27.78 -6.31 -28.43
CA PRO A 11 -29.12 -6.50 -28.94
C PRO A 11 -29.72 -5.15 -29.38
N THR A 12 -30.24 -5.11 -30.60
CA THR A 12 -30.82 -3.92 -31.25
C THR A 12 -32.08 -3.40 -30.56
N ALA A 13 -32.71 -4.21 -29.70
CA ALA A 13 -33.88 -3.83 -28.91
C ALA A 13 -33.92 -4.57 -27.57
N PRO A 14 -34.52 -3.98 -26.52
CA PRO A 14 -34.74 -4.67 -25.25
C PRO A 14 -35.67 -5.87 -25.45
N SER A 15 -35.30 -7.03 -24.89
CA SER A 15 -36.07 -8.26 -25.01
C SER A 15 -36.85 -8.55 -23.74
N LEU A 16 -38.16 -8.81 -23.87
CA LEU A 16 -39.04 -9.22 -22.77
C LEU A 16 -38.91 -10.72 -22.41
N LYS A 17 -38.01 -11.47 -23.06
CA LYS A 17 -37.85 -12.94 -22.87
C LYS A 17 -37.69 -13.34 -21.40
N ASN A 18 -36.95 -12.57 -20.60
CA ASN A 18 -36.73 -12.85 -19.18
C ASN A 18 -37.95 -12.52 -18.28
N LEU A 19 -38.91 -11.74 -18.78
CA LEU A 19 -40.15 -11.40 -18.09
C LEU A 19 -41.29 -12.38 -18.45
N THR A 20 -41.21 -13.04 -19.62
CA THR A 20 -42.27 -13.90 -20.15
C THR A 20 -42.02 -15.42 -20.02
N ASP A 21 -40.83 -15.87 -19.58
CA ASP A 21 -40.46 -17.30 -19.47
C ASP A 21 -41.17 -18.03 -18.30
N GLY A 22 -42.02 -17.37 -17.52
CA GLY A 22 -42.75 -17.98 -16.38
C GLY A 22 -41.87 -18.45 -15.21
N LYS A 23 -40.54 -18.41 -15.37
CA LYS A 23 -39.50 -18.78 -14.39
C LYS A 23 -39.08 -17.62 -13.49
N PHE A 24 -39.91 -16.58 -13.38
CA PHE A 24 -39.64 -15.46 -12.50
C PHE A 24 -39.61 -15.95 -11.04
N GLY A 25 -38.49 -15.73 -10.35
CA GLY A 25 -38.28 -16.19 -8.97
C GLY A 25 -37.58 -17.55 -8.85
N THR A 26 -37.42 -18.34 -9.92
CA THR A 26 -36.54 -19.52 -9.90
C THR A 26 -35.09 -19.13 -10.14
N LEU A 27 -34.22 -19.40 -9.17
CA LEU A 27 -32.78 -19.14 -9.28
C LEU A 27 -32.16 -20.12 -10.28
N LYS A 28 -31.42 -19.57 -11.24
CA LYS A 28 -30.58 -20.38 -12.15
C LYS A 28 -29.37 -20.90 -11.36
N GLU A 29 -28.87 -22.08 -11.72
CA GLU A 29 -27.67 -22.66 -11.09
C GLU A 29 -26.42 -21.78 -11.23
N LYS A 30 -26.34 -21.00 -12.31
CA LYS A 30 -25.25 -20.03 -12.56
C LYS A 30 -25.81 -18.64 -12.79
N GLN A 31 -25.21 -17.65 -12.12
CA GLN A 31 -25.55 -16.24 -12.30
C GLN A 31 -24.92 -15.69 -13.58
N HIS A 32 -25.49 -14.62 -14.12
CA HIS A 32 -24.99 -13.97 -15.32
C HIS A 32 -23.57 -13.44 -15.10
N PRO A 33 -22.58 -13.76 -15.97
CA PRO A 33 -21.19 -13.36 -15.80
C PRO A 33 -21.00 -11.86 -15.61
N ALA A 34 -21.67 -11.04 -16.43
CA ALA A 34 -21.61 -9.58 -16.31
C ALA A 34 -21.94 -9.05 -14.89
N ILE A 35 -22.89 -9.68 -14.19
CA ILE A 35 -23.27 -9.28 -12.82
C ILE A 35 -22.18 -9.69 -11.81
N GLN A 36 -21.56 -10.85 -12.01
CA GLN A 36 -20.43 -11.28 -11.17
C GLN A 36 -19.23 -10.35 -11.35
N ASP A 37 -18.96 -9.93 -12.59
CA ASP A 37 -17.84 -9.07 -12.97
C ASP A 37 -17.91 -7.70 -12.30
N LEU A 38 -19.12 -7.14 -12.18
CA LEU A 38 -19.38 -5.87 -11.47
C LEU A 38 -18.90 -5.88 -10.02
N THR A 39 -18.99 -7.03 -9.33
CA THR A 39 -18.61 -7.17 -7.92
C THR A 39 -17.27 -7.88 -7.72
N ARG A 40 -16.71 -8.45 -8.78
CA ARG A 40 -15.53 -9.33 -8.75
C ARG A 40 -14.36 -8.69 -8.02
N ALA A 41 -14.01 -7.44 -8.35
CA ALA A 41 -12.90 -6.74 -7.74
C ALA A 41 -13.06 -6.58 -6.21
N HIS A 42 -14.28 -6.39 -5.72
CA HIS A 42 -14.55 -6.27 -4.29
C HIS A 42 -14.44 -7.62 -3.57
N ILE A 43 -14.97 -8.69 -4.19
CA ILE A 43 -14.92 -10.04 -3.61
C ILE A 43 -13.49 -10.55 -3.59
N GLU A 44 -12.78 -10.50 -4.72
CA GLU A 44 -11.41 -11.00 -4.82
C GLU A 44 -10.43 -10.24 -3.93
N SER A 45 -10.54 -8.91 -3.86
CA SER A 45 -9.68 -8.13 -2.94
C SER A 45 -9.97 -8.43 -1.48
N PHE A 46 -11.22 -8.73 -1.16
CA PHE A 46 -11.62 -9.11 0.19
C PHE A 46 -11.11 -10.50 0.56
N ASP A 47 -11.32 -11.49 -0.31
CA ASP A 47 -10.84 -12.85 -0.13
C ASP A 47 -9.31 -12.85 0.05
N GLN A 48 -8.60 -12.12 -0.83
CA GLN A 48 -7.15 -11.95 -0.71
C GLN A 48 -6.76 -11.30 0.63
N ALA A 49 -7.48 -10.27 1.08
CA ALA A 49 -7.16 -9.61 2.35
C ALA A 49 -7.33 -10.54 3.55
N VAL A 50 -8.33 -11.41 3.52
CA VAL A 50 -8.65 -12.32 4.63
C VAL A 50 -7.80 -13.58 4.67
N THR A 51 -7.34 -14.06 3.52
CA THR A 51 -6.48 -15.25 3.42
C THR A 51 -5.01 -14.85 3.50
N ASP A 52 -4.39 -14.59 2.35
CA ASP A 52 -2.96 -14.37 2.22
C ASP A 52 -2.54 -13.01 2.78
N GLY A 53 -3.38 -11.98 2.60
CA GLY A 53 -3.11 -10.61 3.02
C GLY A 53 -2.90 -10.51 4.52
N LEU A 54 -3.83 -11.04 5.30
CA LEU A 54 -3.78 -11.03 6.76
C LEU A 54 -2.54 -11.75 7.30
N SER A 55 -2.20 -12.91 6.70
CA SER A 55 -1.00 -13.67 7.06
C SER A 55 0.28 -12.87 6.84
N ARG A 56 0.39 -12.17 5.70
CA ARG A 56 1.54 -11.31 5.39
C ARG A 56 1.64 -10.11 6.33
N VAL A 57 0.49 -9.51 6.70
CA VAL A 57 0.46 -8.42 7.67
C VAL A 57 1.04 -8.89 9.00
N VAL A 58 0.56 -10.01 9.55
CA VAL A 58 1.06 -10.57 10.82
C VAL A 58 2.56 -10.79 10.80
N GLN A 59 3.09 -11.39 9.72
CA GLN A 59 4.51 -11.67 9.55
C GLN A 59 5.38 -10.40 9.43
N SER A 60 4.80 -9.29 8.96
CA SER A 60 5.52 -8.02 8.79
C SER A 60 5.57 -7.15 10.06
N ILE A 61 4.78 -7.49 11.09
CA ILE A 61 4.81 -6.77 12.36
C ILE A 61 6.09 -7.18 13.11
N PRO A 62 7.01 -6.25 13.41
CA PRO A 62 8.20 -6.58 14.16
C PRO A 62 7.85 -7.02 15.59
N PRO A 63 8.54 -8.02 16.16
CA PRO A 63 8.32 -8.44 17.52
C PRO A 63 8.74 -7.33 18.50
N LEU A 64 7.99 -7.20 19.59
CA LEU A 64 8.37 -6.33 20.71
C LEU A 64 9.35 -7.08 21.61
N GLU A 65 10.61 -6.65 21.63
CA GLU A 65 11.65 -7.22 22.49
C GLU A 65 11.92 -6.30 23.68
N PHE A 66 11.97 -6.87 24.89
CA PHE A 66 12.40 -6.17 26.10
C PHE A 66 13.08 -7.13 27.08
N THR A 67 13.87 -6.58 27.99
CA THR A 67 14.51 -7.35 29.06
C THR A 67 13.74 -7.20 30.37
N PHE A 68 13.54 -8.31 31.08
CA PHE A 68 12.96 -8.32 32.41
C PHE A 68 13.71 -9.31 33.29
N ARG A 69 14.28 -8.84 34.41
CA ARG A 69 15.05 -9.68 35.35
C ARG A 69 16.16 -10.51 34.67
N ASN A 70 16.90 -9.90 33.75
CA ASN A 70 17.95 -10.51 32.92
C ASN A 70 17.46 -11.51 31.85
N ASP A 71 16.16 -11.77 31.72
CA ASP A 71 15.60 -12.55 30.63
C ASP A 71 15.20 -11.64 29.47
N ARG A 72 15.50 -12.05 28.22
CA ARG A 72 15.01 -11.39 27.02
C ARG A 72 13.66 -11.97 26.62
N ILE A 73 12.63 -11.15 26.67
CA ILE A 73 11.26 -11.52 26.31
C ILE A 73 10.94 -10.89 24.94
N SER A 74 10.37 -11.69 24.04
CA SER A 74 9.94 -11.26 22.71
C SER A 74 8.45 -11.59 22.53
N LEU A 75 7.63 -10.58 22.22
CA LEU A 75 6.21 -10.74 21.94
C LEU A 75 5.98 -10.52 20.45
N ALA A 76 5.38 -11.50 19.79
CA ALA A 76 5.05 -11.44 18.37
C ALA A 76 3.62 -11.95 18.14
N PHE A 77 2.98 -11.46 17.08
CA PHE A 77 1.77 -12.06 16.56
C PHE A 77 2.15 -13.29 15.73
N ALA A 78 1.63 -14.46 16.09
CA ALA A 78 1.92 -15.71 15.39
C ALA A 78 0.99 -15.95 14.19
N GLU A 79 -0.29 -15.64 14.35
CA GLU A 79 -1.32 -15.89 13.34
C GLU A 79 -2.54 -14.98 13.59
N ALA A 80 -3.27 -14.66 12.52
CA ALA A 80 -4.57 -14.02 12.57
C ALA A 80 -5.48 -14.72 11.54
N ALA A 81 -6.73 -14.98 11.93
CA ALA A 81 -7.71 -15.70 11.13
C ALA A 81 -9.13 -15.17 11.34
N ILE A 82 -9.89 -15.15 10.25
CA ILE A 82 -11.29 -14.69 10.22
C ILE A 82 -12.18 -15.90 10.05
N PHE A 83 -13.08 -16.10 11.00
CA PHE A 83 -14.06 -17.18 10.93
C PHE A 83 -15.40 -16.66 10.41
N PRO A 84 -16.16 -17.47 9.66
CA PRO A 84 -17.51 -17.11 9.25
C PRO A 84 -18.41 -16.70 10.44
N PRO A 85 -19.39 -15.81 10.23
CA PRO A 85 -20.34 -15.42 11.27
C PRO A 85 -21.07 -16.63 11.86
N SER A 86 -20.99 -16.78 13.17
CA SER A 86 -21.62 -17.87 13.90
C SER A 86 -22.27 -17.37 15.20
N VAL A 87 -23.30 -18.08 15.65
CA VAL A 87 -23.99 -17.76 16.90
C VAL A 87 -23.05 -17.96 18.09
N ALA A 88 -23.26 -17.18 19.16
CA ALA A 88 -22.42 -17.24 20.34
C ALA A 88 -22.47 -18.62 21.00
N LYS A 89 -21.33 -19.09 21.52
CA LYS A 89 -21.24 -20.34 22.28
C LYS A 89 -22.26 -20.33 23.44
N GLY A 90 -23.05 -21.39 23.55
CA GLY A 90 -24.10 -21.53 24.58
C GLY A 90 -25.52 -21.18 24.12
N SER A 91 -25.69 -20.71 22.88
CA SER A 91 -27.02 -20.50 22.29
C SER A 91 -27.63 -21.84 21.88
N VAL A 92 -28.90 -22.10 22.25
CA VAL A 92 -29.62 -23.30 21.81
C VAL A 92 -30.06 -23.09 20.36
N CYS A 93 -29.30 -23.64 19.41
CA CYS A 93 -29.53 -23.47 17.97
C CYS A 93 -29.28 -24.78 17.24
N LYS A 94 -30.07 -25.08 16.20
CA LYS A 94 -29.84 -26.26 15.33
C LYS A 94 -28.72 -26.02 14.31
N GLU A 95 -28.55 -24.78 13.86
CA GLU A 95 -27.55 -24.35 12.90
C GLU A 95 -26.75 -23.20 13.54
N MET A 96 -25.43 -23.27 13.46
CA MET A 96 -24.55 -22.29 14.09
C MET A 96 -24.20 -21.13 13.14
N ARG A 97 -24.35 -21.33 11.83
CA ARG A 97 -24.11 -20.29 10.82
C ARG A 97 -25.15 -19.19 10.93
N VAL A 98 -24.67 -17.95 10.96
CA VAL A 98 -25.52 -16.77 10.84
C VAL A 98 -25.54 -16.35 9.38
N PHE A 99 -26.69 -15.95 8.86
CA PHE A 99 -26.81 -15.47 7.47
C PHE A 99 -27.06 -13.96 7.43
N PRO A 100 -26.62 -13.24 6.37
CA PRO A 100 -26.84 -11.79 6.24
C PRO A 100 -28.32 -11.39 6.35
N ALA A 101 -29.24 -12.20 5.80
CA ALA A 101 -30.67 -11.96 5.87
C ALA A 101 -31.21 -11.91 7.31
N GLU A 102 -30.69 -12.77 8.19
CA GLU A 102 -31.05 -12.81 9.61
C GLU A 102 -30.56 -11.55 10.33
N CYS A 103 -29.33 -11.11 10.04
CA CYS A 103 -28.77 -9.90 10.62
C CYS A 103 -29.58 -8.65 10.25
N ARG A 104 -30.08 -8.57 9.01
CA ARG A 104 -30.98 -7.48 8.59
C ARG A 104 -32.29 -7.49 9.37
N GLY A 105 -32.93 -8.66 9.46
CA GLY A 105 -34.17 -8.82 10.24
C GLY A 105 -33.99 -8.46 11.72
N ARG A 106 -32.83 -8.81 12.29
CA ARG A 106 -32.46 -8.51 13.69
C ARG A 106 -31.88 -7.11 13.90
N ARG A 107 -31.67 -6.32 12.83
CA ARG A 107 -30.98 -5.02 12.85
C ARG A 107 -29.61 -5.07 13.54
N CYS A 108 -28.91 -6.19 13.40
CA CYS A 108 -27.57 -6.37 13.94
C CYS A 108 -26.52 -6.37 12.82
N SER A 109 -25.24 -6.51 13.20
CA SER A 109 -24.14 -6.51 12.23
C SER A 109 -23.75 -7.94 11.85
N TYR A 110 -23.52 -8.19 10.56
CA TYR A 110 -22.99 -9.46 10.05
C TYR A 110 -21.48 -9.47 10.24
N ARG A 111 -20.99 -10.17 11.26
CA ARG A 111 -19.57 -10.12 11.67
C ARG A 111 -19.05 -11.52 11.96
N GLY A 112 -17.90 -11.84 11.37
CA GLY A 112 -17.15 -13.06 11.67
C GLY A 112 -16.47 -12.95 13.03
N ARG A 113 -16.31 -14.09 13.73
CA ARG A 113 -15.46 -14.10 14.92
C ARG A 113 -14.02 -13.96 14.48
N LEU A 114 -13.31 -13.18 15.26
CA LEU A 114 -12.12 -12.56 14.83
C LEU A 114 -10.93 -12.92 15.67
N VAL A 115 -9.88 -13.33 14.99
CA VAL A 115 -8.53 -12.93 15.35
C VAL A 115 -8.05 -12.09 14.14
N GLU A 116 -8.37 -10.79 14.13
CA GLU A 116 -8.47 -9.71 13.08
C GLU A 116 -9.16 -9.81 11.66
N MET A 117 -9.90 -8.74 11.18
CA MET A 117 -11.22 -8.55 10.42
C MET A 117 -11.50 -8.77 8.89
N GLY A 118 -12.80 -9.07 8.57
CA GLY A 118 -13.46 -9.31 7.26
C GLY A 118 -14.60 -8.32 6.79
N GLY A 119 -15.33 -8.51 5.66
CA GLY A 119 -15.90 -7.45 4.77
C GLY A 119 -17.08 -7.77 3.81
N TYR A 120 -17.46 -6.75 3.02
CA TYR A 120 -18.80 -6.13 2.85
C TYR A 120 -19.60 -6.05 4.16
N PHE A 121 -20.02 -4.84 4.51
CA PHE A 121 -20.29 -4.54 5.92
C PHE A 121 -21.77 -4.28 6.13
N VAL A 122 -22.47 -5.20 6.80
CA VAL A 122 -23.75 -4.87 7.41
C VAL A 122 -23.45 -4.24 8.76
N VAL A 123 -23.63 -2.92 8.86
CA VAL A 123 -23.41 -2.15 10.10
C VAL A 123 -24.76 -1.64 10.58
N ASN A 124 -25.22 -2.15 11.73
CA ASN A 124 -26.52 -1.82 12.33
C ASN A 124 -27.71 -2.08 11.38
N GLY A 125 -27.68 -3.21 10.66
CA GLY A 125 -28.70 -3.56 9.67
C GLY A 125 -28.61 -2.83 8.33
N ILE A 126 -27.64 -1.90 8.15
CA ILE A 126 -27.43 -1.17 6.90
C ILE A 126 -26.26 -1.79 6.12
N GLU A 127 -26.49 -2.12 4.86
CA GLU A 127 -25.46 -2.62 3.95
C GLU A 127 -24.52 -1.47 3.51
N LYS A 128 -23.21 -1.65 3.71
CA LYS A 128 -22.16 -0.71 3.34
C LYS A 128 -21.10 -1.41 2.48
N VAL A 129 -20.62 -0.69 1.47
CA VAL A 129 -19.54 -1.12 0.58
C VAL A 129 -18.38 -0.11 0.64
N ILE A 130 -17.15 -0.60 0.59
CA ILE A 130 -15.97 0.25 0.45
C ILE A 130 -15.91 0.71 -1.01
N ARG A 131 -15.87 2.02 -1.23
CA ARG A 131 -15.71 2.59 -2.59
C ARG A 131 -14.29 2.34 -3.09
N MET A 132 -14.16 1.94 -4.36
CA MET A 132 -12.86 1.89 -5.02
C MET A 132 -12.30 3.31 -5.14
N LEU A 133 -11.05 3.48 -4.74
CA LEU A 133 -10.32 4.74 -4.91
C LEU A 133 -9.25 4.55 -5.97
N ILE A 134 -9.17 5.50 -6.90
CA ILE A 134 -8.07 5.57 -7.86
C ILE A 134 -6.84 6.10 -7.12
N MET A 135 -5.76 5.33 -7.14
CA MET A 135 -4.49 5.66 -6.50
C MET A 135 -3.37 5.70 -7.54
N PRO A 136 -2.27 6.45 -7.30
CA PRO A 136 -1.09 6.42 -8.15
C PRO A 136 -0.57 4.99 -8.34
N ARG A 137 0.00 4.73 -9.53
CA ARG A 137 0.55 3.43 -9.89
C ARG A 137 1.57 2.97 -8.84
N ARG A 138 1.43 1.71 -8.42
CA ARG A 138 2.32 1.07 -7.44
C ARG A 138 3.71 0.89 -8.05
N ASN A 139 4.75 1.15 -7.27
CA ASN A 139 6.14 0.83 -7.59
C ASN A 139 6.62 1.39 -8.93
N TYR A 140 6.17 2.59 -9.28
CA TYR A 140 6.55 3.28 -10.51
C TYR A 140 6.93 4.74 -10.19
N PRO A 141 8.15 5.20 -10.51
CA PRO A 141 8.55 6.58 -10.28
C PRO A 141 7.85 7.51 -11.27
N ILE A 142 7.25 8.58 -10.76
CA ILE A 142 6.56 9.59 -11.56
C ILE A 142 7.28 10.93 -11.37
N ALA A 143 7.88 11.44 -12.44
CA ALA A 143 8.38 12.81 -12.47
C ALA A 143 7.21 13.80 -12.45
N MET A 144 7.27 14.79 -11.56
CA MET A 144 6.21 15.78 -11.39
C MET A 144 6.79 17.19 -11.27
N SER A 145 6.05 18.15 -11.82
CA SER A 145 6.23 19.57 -11.54
C SER A 145 5.02 20.07 -10.75
N ARG A 146 5.25 20.50 -9.51
CA ARG A 146 4.21 21.01 -8.61
C ARG A 146 4.64 22.34 -8.02
N PRO A 147 4.00 23.47 -8.38
CA PRO A 147 4.35 24.80 -7.86
C PRO A 147 4.35 24.87 -6.33
N LYS A 148 3.42 24.15 -5.68
CA LYS A 148 3.33 24.06 -4.21
C LYS A 148 4.55 23.43 -3.54
N TRP A 149 5.44 22.76 -4.26
CA TRP A 149 6.66 22.21 -3.65
C TRP A 149 7.69 23.28 -3.31
N LYS A 150 7.66 24.43 -4.00
CA LYS A 150 8.50 25.59 -3.65
C LYS A 150 8.20 26.13 -2.25
N SER A 151 6.97 25.96 -1.74
CA SER A 151 6.59 26.44 -0.41
C SER A 151 6.97 25.48 0.73
N ARG A 152 7.72 24.40 0.46
CA ARG A 152 8.16 23.45 1.50
C ARG A 152 9.34 23.96 2.32
N GLY A 153 10.13 24.87 1.77
CA GLY A 153 11.31 25.41 2.42
C GLY A 153 12.17 26.19 1.44
N GLN A 154 13.15 26.92 1.98
CA GLN A 154 14.12 27.65 1.16
C GLN A 154 14.91 26.67 0.27
N GLY A 155 15.14 27.05 -0.98
CA GLY A 155 15.88 26.24 -1.96
C GLY A 155 15.09 25.08 -2.58
N TYR A 156 13.82 24.85 -2.18
CA TYR A 156 12.99 23.84 -2.84
C TYR A 156 12.53 24.30 -4.23
N THR A 157 12.67 23.43 -5.22
CA THR A 157 12.09 23.66 -6.54
C THR A 157 10.70 23.04 -6.67
N GLN A 158 10.06 23.30 -7.82
CA GLN A 158 8.80 22.64 -8.19
C GLN A 158 9.00 21.20 -8.70
N TYR A 159 10.25 20.78 -8.93
CA TYR A 159 10.57 19.52 -9.58
C TYR A 159 10.87 18.40 -8.59
N GLY A 160 10.53 17.18 -8.97
CA GLY A 160 10.82 16.00 -8.17
C GLY A 160 10.15 14.75 -8.69
N ILE A 161 10.48 13.63 -8.07
CA ILE A 161 9.97 12.31 -8.40
C ILE A 161 9.12 11.83 -7.23
N SER A 162 7.93 11.30 -7.50
CA SER A 162 7.10 10.64 -6.49
C SER A 162 6.93 9.18 -6.83
N MET A 163 7.07 8.34 -5.81
CA MET A 163 6.89 6.90 -5.94
C MET A 163 6.03 6.39 -4.80
N ARG A 164 4.98 5.64 -5.14
CA ARG A 164 4.16 4.89 -4.19
C ARG A 164 4.75 3.50 -4.03
N CYS A 165 5.59 3.32 -3.02
CA CYS A 165 6.23 2.06 -2.67
C CYS A 165 5.24 1.20 -1.90
N VAL A 166 4.81 0.08 -2.48
CA VAL A 166 3.83 -0.84 -1.90
C VAL A 166 4.52 -2.14 -1.55
N ARG A 167 4.41 -2.54 -0.28
CA ARG A 167 4.94 -3.81 0.24
C ARG A 167 4.02 -4.98 -0.11
N GLU A 168 4.47 -6.19 0.18
CA GLU A 168 3.77 -7.43 -0.20
C GLU A 168 2.43 -7.62 0.53
N GLU A 169 2.32 -7.07 1.74
CA GLU A 169 1.11 -6.98 2.56
C GLU A 169 0.22 -5.78 2.20
N HIS A 170 0.51 -5.12 1.08
CA HIS A 170 -0.26 -4.02 0.50
C HIS A 170 -0.29 -2.70 1.29
N THR A 171 0.48 -2.56 2.37
CA THR A 171 0.79 -1.24 2.94
C THR A 171 1.62 -0.42 1.95
N ALA A 172 1.47 0.91 1.99
CA ALA A 172 2.13 1.78 1.04
C ALA A 172 2.79 2.97 1.75
N VAL A 173 4.03 3.26 1.34
CA VAL A 173 4.77 4.47 1.72
C VAL A 173 4.95 5.31 0.46
N ASN A 174 4.51 6.56 0.51
CA ASN A 174 4.79 7.51 -0.56
C ASN A 174 6.14 8.18 -0.28
N MET A 175 7.07 8.02 -1.21
CA MET A 175 8.40 8.65 -1.17
C MET A 175 8.45 9.75 -2.22
N ASN A 176 9.03 10.90 -1.88
CA ASN A 176 9.26 11.99 -2.81
C ASN A 176 10.74 12.38 -2.83
N LEU A 177 11.34 12.44 -4.01
CA LEU A 177 12.66 13.02 -4.24
C LEU A 177 12.47 14.44 -4.75
N HIS A 178 12.84 15.42 -3.94
CA HIS A 178 12.75 16.83 -4.29
C HIS A 178 14.08 17.34 -4.81
N TYR A 179 14.08 17.95 -5.99
CA TYR A 179 15.24 18.63 -6.53
C TYR A 179 15.36 20.03 -5.92
N LEU A 180 16.53 20.38 -5.42
CA LEU A 180 16.81 21.66 -4.77
C LEU A 180 17.60 22.59 -5.70
N GLU A 181 17.52 23.90 -5.46
CA GLU A 181 18.18 24.93 -6.28
C GLU A 181 19.71 24.82 -6.27
N ASN A 182 20.29 24.25 -5.21
CA ASN A 182 21.73 23.98 -5.11
C ASN A 182 22.17 22.71 -5.87
N GLY A 183 21.28 22.06 -6.62
CA GLY A 183 21.57 20.86 -7.40
C GLY A 183 21.49 19.54 -6.62
N THR A 184 21.10 19.58 -5.35
CA THR A 184 21.00 18.37 -4.51
C THR A 184 19.59 17.80 -4.50
N VAL A 185 19.44 16.58 -3.97
CA VAL A 185 18.15 15.90 -3.86
C VAL A 185 17.83 15.57 -2.42
N MET A 186 16.63 15.98 -1.98
CA MET A 186 16.08 15.66 -0.67
C MET A 186 15.04 14.54 -0.80
N LEU A 187 15.26 13.43 -0.11
CA LEU A 187 14.30 12.34 0.03
C LEU A 187 13.36 12.62 1.19
N ASN A 188 12.07 12.65 0.89
CA ASN A 188 11.00 12.84 1.86
C ASN A 188 10.13 11.58 1.93
N PHE A 189 9.89 11.08 3.13
CA PHE A 189 9.01 9.94 3.38
C PHE A 189 8.30 10.09 4.72
N ILE A 190 7.14 9.45 4.85
CA ILE A 190 6.38 9.45 6.09
C ILE A 190 6.66 8.17 6.85
N TYR A 191 7.04 8.31 8.12
CA TYR A 191 7.21 7.21 9.06
C TYR A 191 6.53 7.57 10.38
N GLN A 192 5.72 6.65 10.93
CA GLN A 192 4.94 6.87 12.15
C GLN A 192 4.17 8.21 12.22
N LYS A 193 3.55 8.61 11.10
CA LYS A 193 2.81 9.89 10.91
C LYS A 193 3.67 11.15 10.93
N GLU A 194 4.99 11.02 10.99
CA GLU A 194 5.93 12.12 10.88
C GLU A 194 6.59 12.14 9.51
N LEU A 195 6.90 13.35 9.02
CA LEU A 195 7.54 13.55 7.74
C LEU A 195 9.05 13.72 7.96
N PHE A 196 9.82 12.80 7.39
CA PHE A 196 11.28 12.83 7.43
C PHE A 196 11.86 13.45 6.17
N PHE A 197 13.02 14.09 6.33
CA PHE A 197 13.79 14.73 5.27
C PHE A 197 15.22 14.20 5.33
N LEU A 198 15.69 13.59 4.25
CA LEU A 198 16.98 12.92 4.19
C LEU A 198 17.70 13.29 2.90
N PRO A 199 18.88 13.95 2.93
CA PRO A 199 19.67 14.15 1.73
C PRO A 199 20.00 12.80 1.08
N ILE A 200 19.80 12.67 -0.23
CA ILE A 200 19.83 11.37 -0.92
C ILE A 200 21.18 10.66 -0.79
N GLY A 201 22.28 11.41 -0.63
CA GLY A 201 23.63 10.86 -0.46
C GLY A 201 23.71 9.91 0.75
N PHE A 202 23.06 10.25 1.86
CA PHE A 202 23.01 9.37 3.04
C PHE A 202 22.26 8.08 2.74
N ALA A 203 21.11 8.15 2.05
CA ALA A 203 20.35 6.96 1.69
C ALA A 203 21.15 6.04 0.76
N LEU A 204 21.87 6.59 -0.23
CA LEU A 204 22.70 5.82 -1.14
C LEU A 204 23.83 5.10 -0.41
N LYS A 205 24.62 5.82 0.40
CA LYS A 205 25.71 5.23 1.20
C LYS A 205 25.20 4.25 2.28
N ALA A 206 24.00 4.44 2.82
CA ALA A 206 23.40 3.52 3.78
C ALA A 206 22.99 2.20 3.11
N LEU A 207 22.42 2.25 1.91
CA LEU A 207 21.84 1.09 1.22
C LEU A 207 22.88 0.22 0.52
N VAL A 208 23.99 0.80 0.07
CA VAL A 208 25.07 0.06 -0.61
C VAL A 208 26.43 0.35 0.01
N ASN A 209 27.24 -0.69 0.21
CA ASN A 209 28.61 -0.56 0.72
C ASN A 209 29.59 -0.13 -0.39
N PHE A 210 29.34 1.02 -1.01
CA PHE A 210 30.14 1.58 -2.10
C PHE A 210 30.94 2.78 -1.61
N SER A 211 32.13 2.97 -2.19
CA SER A 211 32.88 4.22 -2.07
C SER A 211 32.18 5.37 -2.79
N ASP A 212 32.47 6.61 -2.41
CA ASP A 212 31.96 7.81 -3.11
C ASP A 212 32.22 7.78 -4.61
N TYR A 213 33.41 7.29 -5.01
CA TYR A 213 33.76 7.15 -6.41
C TYR A 213 32.85 6.16 -7.15
N GLN A 214 32.56 5.01 -6.55
CA GLN A 214 31.65 4.03 -7.15
C GLN A 214 30.23 4.58 -7.27
N ILE A 215 29.71 5.25 -6.24
CA ILE A 215 28.38 5.88 -6.30
C ILE A 215 28.36 6.97 -7.39
N PHE A 216 29.41 7.79 -7.46
CA PHE A 216 29.55 8.81 -8.50
C PHE A 216 29.53 8.20 -9.90
N GLN A 217 30.33 7.16 -10.14
CA GLN A 217 30.37 6.48 -11.43
C GLN A 217 29.02 5.89 -11.83
N GLU A 218 28.33 5.23 -10.90
CA GLU A 218 27.01 4.65 -11.19
C GLU A 218 25.96 5.71 -11.54
N LEU A 219 25.95 6.84 -10.84
CA LEU A 219 24.97 7.91 -11.09
C LEU A 219 25.23 8.65 -12.41
N VAL A 220 26.50 8.84 -12.79
CA VAL A 220 26.88 9.61 -13.98
C VAL A 220 26.72 8.83 -15.29
N LYS A 221 26.48 7.50 -15.23
CA LYS A 221 26.26 6.67 -16.42
C LYS A 221 25.17 7.24 -17.34
N GLY A 222 25.49 7.41 -18.62
CA GLY A 222 24.61 8.01 -19.63
C GLY A 222 24.58 9.55 -19.62
N HIS A 223 25.27 10.19 -18.69
CA HIS A 223 25.40 11.65 -18.55
C HIS A 223 26.87 12.08 -18.37
N GLU A 224 27.81 11.33 -18.92
CA GLU A 224 29.25 11.52 -18.77
C GLU A 224 29.75 12.84 -19.37
N GLU A 225 29.04 13.43 -20.33
CA GLU A 225 29.43 14.72 -20.92
C GLU A 225 28.85 15.93 -20.15
N SER A 226 27.91 15.70 -19.23
CA SER A 226 27.25 16.77 -18.50
C SER A 226 28.05 17.21 -17.28
N SER A 227 28.83 18.29 -17.44
CA SER A 227 29.54 18.94 -16.33
C SER A 227 28.58 19.35 -15.21
N PHE A 228 27.39 19.85 -15.56
CA PHE A 228 26.34 20.21 -14.61
C PHE A 228 25.89 19.01 -13.77
N TYR A 229 25.55 17.89 -14.42
CA TYR A 229 25.08 16.68 -13.73
C TYR A 229 26.17 16.11 -12.81
N LYS A 230 27.41 16.05 -13.29
CA LYS A 230 28.56 15.65 -12.47
C LYS A 230 28.72 16.54 -11.24
N SER A 231 28.58 17.86 -11.38
CA SER A 231 28.66 18.79 -10.25
C SER A 231 27.57 18.52 -9.21
N CYS A 232 26.33 18.26 -9.64
CA CYS A 232 25.24 17.91 -8.74
C CYS A 232 25.52 16.62 -7.96
N VAL A 233 26.01 15.58 -8.63
CA VAL A 233 26.36 14.31 -7.97
C VAL A 233 27.50 14.50 -6.97
N SER A 234 28.56 15.23 -7.34
CA SER A 234 29.65 15.55 -6.43
C SER A 234 29.18 16.31 -5.20
N GLU A 235 28.29 17.28 -5.36
CA GLU A 235 27.74 18.06 -4.24
C GLU A 235 26.93 17.18 -3.27
N MET A 236 26.11 16.26 -3.79
CA MET A 236 25.35 15.32 -2.97
C MET A 236 26.24 14.40 -2.12
N LEU A 237 27.37 13.96 -2.68
CA LEU A 237 28.34 13.12 -1.94
C LEU A 237 29.15 13.94 -0.94
N ARG A 238 29.50 15.18 -1.30
CA ARG A 238 30.22 16.12 -0.43
C ARG A 238 29.46 16.40 0.86
N ILE A 239 28.14 16.59 0.80
CA ILE A 239 27.29 16.78 1.99
C ILE A 239 27.48 15.65 3.01
N VAL A 240 27.59 14.41 2.55
CA VAL A 240 27.77 13.25 3.45
C VAL A 240 29.17 13.25 4.07
N SER A 241 30.18 13.65 3.30
CA SER A 241 31.57 13.75 3.75
C SER A 241 31.80 14.90 4.74
N ASP A 242 31.14 16.05 4.52
CA ASP A 242 31.21 17.22 5.40
C ASP A 242 30.58 16.92 6.78
N GLU A 243 29.60 16.03 6.84
CA GLU A 243 29.00 15.49 8.08
C GLU A 243 29.83 14.34 8.71
N GLY A 244 31.07 14.12 8.24
CA GLY A 244 31.99 13.15 8.84
C GLY A 244 31.57 11.69 8.64
N CYS A 245 30.80 11.38 7.60
CA CYS A 245 30.25 10.04 7.34
C CYS A 245 30.88 9.37 6.09
N PRO A 246 32.16 8.97 6.12
CA PRO A 246 32.85 8.44 4.94
C PRO A 246 32.45 7.00 4.59
N THR A 247 31.96 6.22 5.57
CA THR A 247 31.66 4.78 5.40
C THR A 247 30.18 4.48 5.65
N GLN A 248 29.69 3.36 5.11
CA GLN A 248 28.33 2.88 5.36
C GLN A 248 28.05 2.76 6.87
N SER A 249 28.98 2.21 7.65
CA SER A 249 28.81 2.09 9.11
C SER A 249 28.58 3.45 9.77
N LYS A 250 29.39 4.46 9.43
CA LYS A 250 29.25 5.80 10.00
C LYS A 250 27.94 6.47 9.60
N VAL A 251 27.50 6.25 8.37
CA VAL A 251 26.18 6.72 7.90
C VAL A 251 25.05 6.04 8.68
N LEU A 252 25.13 4.72 8.90
CA LEU A 252 24.11 3.99 9.66
C LEU A 252 24.06 4.45 11.13
N ASP A 253 25.21 4.68 11.76
CA ASP A 253 25.32 5.23 13.11
C ASP A 253 24.67 6.63 13.18
N TYR A 254 25.03 7.52 12.24
CA TYR A 254 24.49 8.88 12.12
C TYR A 254 22.97 8.91 11.97
N LEU A 255 22.42 7.97 11.18
CA LEU A 255 20.97 7.84 11.00
C LEU A 255 20.33 7.29 12.27
N GLY A 256 20.92 6.27 12.90
CA GLY A 256 20.43 5.66 14.13
C GLY A 256 20.31 6.65 15.29
N GLU A 257 21.32 7.51 15.48
CA GLU A 257 21.33 8.56 16.52
C GLU A 257 20.19 9.58 16.37
N ARG A 258 19.71 9.80 15.15
CA ARG A 258 18.62 10.76 14.83
C ARG A 258 17.25 10.10 14.63
N SER A 259 17.18 8.78 14.80
CA SER A 259 15.95 7.99 14.63
C SER A 259 15.18 7.75 15.95
N GLY A 260 15.68 8.29 17.07
CA GLY A 260 15.14 8.14 18.43
C GLY A 260 14.36 9.34 18.94
#